data_AF-A0A496L2C4-F1
#
_entry.id   AF-A0A496L2C4-F1
#
_cell.length_a   1.000
_cell.length_b   1.000
_cell.length_c   1.000
_cell.angle_alpha   90.00
_cell.angle_beta   90.00
_cell.angle_gamma   90.00
#
_symmetry.space_group_name_H-M   'P 1'
#
loop_
_entity.id
_entity.type
_entity.pdbx_description
1 polymer ?
#
loop_
_entity_poly.entity_id
_entity_poly.type
_entity_poly.pdbx_seq_one_letter_code
_entity_poly.pdbx_strand_id
1 'polypeptide(L)'
;AVIFFNSSSSLAVDTDYQTTIRDNDDYFPSPALFVYTLPNICAGEVAIRNKFCGETSFYVIDKFDIHRIFDITRNTFENNQVTFALIGWIENYEDVFEVKMAKVCIKQ
;
A
#
# COMPACT_ATOMS: atom_id res chain seq x y z
N ALA A 1 8.11 -6.04 9.17
CA ALA A 1 7.70 -4.89 8.33
C ALA A 1 6.54 -5.31 7.42
N VAL A 2 5.75 -4.34 6.96
CA VAL A 2 4.77 -4.49 5.87
C VAL A 2 5.13 -3.48 4.80
N ILE A 3 5.46 -3.95 3.60
CA ILE A 3 5.98 -3.12 2.52
C ILE A 3 5.18 -3.39 1.25
N PHE A 4 4.37 -2.44 0.83
CA PHE A 4 3.56 -2.59 -0.37
C PHE A 4 3.98 -1.62 -1.48
N PHE A 5 3.69 -2.03 -2.70
CA PHE A 5 4.04 -1.34 -3.93
C PHE A 5 2.86 -1.35 -4.88
N ASN A 6 2.68 -0.29 -5.65
CA ASN A 6 1.85 -0.29 -6.85
C ASN A 6 2.25 0.86 -7.79
N SER A 7 1.55 0.99 -8.91
CA SER A 7 1.70 2.10 -9.85
C SER A 7 0.59 3.14 -9.73
N SER A 8 -0.64 2.71 -9.43
CA SER A 8 -1.80 3.62 -9.48
C SER A 8 -2.18 4.24 -8.13
N SER A 9 -1.41 4.03 -7.05
CA SER A 9 -1.76 4.54 -5.72
C SER A 9 -3.17 4.06 -5.31
N SER A 10 -4.04 4.97 -4.86
CA SER A 10 -5.45 4.75 -4.54
C SER A 10 -6.39 5.32 -5.61
N LEU A 11 -5.92 5.50 -6.86
CA LEU A 11 -6.60 6.31 -7.88
C LEU A 11 -8.05 5.89 -8.19
N ALA A 12 -8.38 4.61 -8.05
CA ALA A 12 -9.75 4.12 -8.15
C ALA A 12 -10.66 4.80 -7.09
N VAL A 13 -10.24 4.74 -5.82
CA VAL A 13 -10.97 5.35 -4.70
C VAL A 13 -10.89 6.87 -4.75
N ASP A 14 -9.77 7.45 -5.22
CA ASP A 14 -9.64 8.90 -5.40
C ASP A 14 -10.68 9.42 -6.42
N THR A 15 -10.88 8.68 -7.52
CA THR A 15 -11.87 9.00 -8.55
C THR A 15 -13.29 8.93 -8.00
N ASP A 16 -13.61 7.86 -7.27
CA ASP A 16 -14.90 7.70 -6.61
C ASP A 16 -15.14 8.81 -5.58
N TYR A 17 -14.15 9.13 -4.75
CA TYR A 17 -14.25 10.19 -3.76
C TYR A 17 -14.44 11.57 -4.41
N GLN A 18 -13.73 11.85 -5.52
CA GLN A 18 -13.89 13.09 -6.27
C GLN A 18 -15.33 13.31 -6.73
N THR A 19 -16.07 12.25 -7.07
CA THR A 19 -17.49 12.38 -7.45
C THR A 19 -18.36 12.92 -6.30
N THR A 20 -18.00 12.67 -5.05
CA THR A 20 -18.74 13.09 -3.85
C THR A 20 -18.54 14.56 -3.47
N ILE A 21 -17.53 15.22 -4.06
CA ILE A 21 -17.14 16.60 -3.75
C ILE A 21 -17.18 17.54 -4.97
N ARG A 22 -17.50 17.01 -6.16
CA ARG A 22 -17.45 17.76 -7.41
C ARG A 22 -18.62 18.74 -7.56
N ASP A 23 -19.81 18.34 -7.13
CA ASP A 23 -21.03 19.12 -7.28
C ASP A 23 -21.41 19.75 -5.94
N ASN A 24 -21.72 21.05 -5.94
CA ASN A 24 -22.15 21.76 -4.74
C ASN A 24 -23.60 21.43 -4.37
N ASP A 25 -24.42 21.08 -5.37
CA ASP A 25 -25.82 20.70 -5.14
C ASP A 25 -25.92 19.24 -4.65
N ASP A 26 -24.88 18.43 -4.89
CA ASP A 26 -24.73 17.02 -4.49
C ASP A 26 -23.40 16.80 -3.72
N TYR A 27 -23.17 17.63 -2.69
CA TYR A 27 -21.93 17.60 -1.89
C TYR A 27 -22.07 16.74 -0.62
N PHE A 28 -21.48 15.55 -0.62
CA PHE A 28 -21.56 14.58 0.49
C PHE A 28 -20.25 13.83 0.77
N PRO A 29 -19.14 14.54 1.07
CA PRO A 29 -17.90 13.88 1.48
C PRO A 29 -18.04 13.16 2.81
N SER A 30 -17.54 11.92 2.88
CA SER A 30 -17.38 11.18 4.13
C SER A 30 -15.93 11.24 4.60
N PRO A 31 -15.63 11.73 5.82
CA PRO A 31 -14.28 11.67 6.37
C PRO A 31 -13.74 10.24 6.47
N ALA A 32 -14.61 9.25 6.68
CA ALA A 32 -14.20 7.85 6.74
C ALA A 32 -13.75 7.32 5.36
N LEU A 33 -14.43 7.73 4.28
CA LEU A 33 -14.04 7.37 2.91
C LEU A 33 -12.78 8.11 2.46
N PHE A 34 -12.57 9.34 2.94
CA PHE A 34 -11.35 10.11 2.64
C PHE A 34 -10.08 9.36 3.06
N VAL A 35 -10.09 8.66 4.20
CA VAL A 35 -8.88 7.91 4.63
C VAL A 35 -8.51 6.81 3.64
N TYR A 36 -9.49 6.25 2.92
CA TYR A 36 -9.25 5.22 1.89
C TYR A 36 -8.65 5.77 0.59
N THR A 37 -8.59 7.10 0.43
CA THR A 37 -7.83 7.76 -0.65
C THR A 37 -6.33 7.85 -0.32
N LEU A 38 -5.88 7.21 0.77
CA LEU A 38 -4.46 7.12 1.11
C LEU A 38 -3.93 5.74 0.69
N PRO A 39 -2.91 5.65 -0.17
CA PRO A 39 -2.42 4.36 -0.64
C PRO A 39 -1.89 3.47 0.49
N ASN A 40 -1.32 4.09 1.53
CA ASN A 40 -0.77 3.37 2.67
C ASN A 40 -1.83 2.75 3.59
N ILE A 41 -3.13 3.04 3.42
CA ILE A 41 -4.19 2.50 4.29
C ILE A 41 -4.19 0.97 4.28
N CYS A 42 -3.96 0.35 3.12
CA CYS A 42 -3.94 -1.11 2.97
C CYS A 42 -2.82 -1.74 3.84
N ALA A 43 -1.62 -1.14 3.81
CA ALA A 43 -0.52 -1.59 4.66
C ALA A 43 -0.83 -1.40 6.15
N GLY A 44 -1.46 -0.28 6.50
CA GLY A 44 -1.90 0.03 7.86
C GLY A 44 -2.92 -0.97 8.40
N GLU A 45 -3.98 -1.27 7.65
CA GLU A 45 -5.00 -2.24 8.03
C GLU A 45 -4.43 -3.64 8.24
N VAL A 46 -3.55 -4.09 7.32
CA VAL A 46 -2.87 -5.38 7.47
C VAL A 46 -2.02 -5.41 8.73
N ALA A 47 -1.29 -4.34 9.03
CA ALA A 47 -0.47 -4.26 10.23
C ALA A 47 -1.32 -4.28 11.51
N ILE A 48 -2.39 -3.47 11.58
CA ILE A 48 -3.29 -3.40 12.74
C ILE A 48 -3.96 -4.75 12.98
N ARG A 49 -4.56 -5.33 11.94
CA ARG A 49 -5.29 -6.61 12.02
C ARG A 49 -4.41 -7.75 12.53
N ASN A 50 -3.13 -7.77 12.14
CA ASN A 50 -2.19 -8.82 12.51
C ASN A 50 -1.27 -8.44 13.68
N LYS A 51 -1.47 -7.27 14.30
CA LYS A 51 -0.64 -6.75 15.40
C LYS A 51 0.85 -6.65 15.04
N PHE A 52 1.15 -6.28 13.80
CA PHE A 52 2.51 -6.02 13.38
C PHE A 52 2.92 -4.61 13.83
N CYS A 53 3.77 -4.53 14.85
CA CYS A 53 4.28 -3.27 15.40
C CYS A 53 5.61 -2.82 14.74
N GLY A 54 6.00 -3.44 13.63
CA GLY A 54 7.18 -3.05 12.87
C GLY A 54 6.87 -1.96 11.85
N GLU A 55 7.87 -1.61 11.05
CA GLU A 55 7.74 -0.63 9.97
C GLU A 55 6.61 -0.97 8.98
N THR A 56 5.86 0.06 8.58
CA THR A 56 4.86 0.01 7.51
C THR A 56 5.23 1.03 6.44
N SER A 57 5.30 0.60 5.19
CA SER A 57 5.68 1.47 4.07
C SER A 57 4.87 1.13 2.84
N PHE A 58 4.57 2.15 2.04
CA PHE A 58 3.90 2.01 0.76
C PHE A 58 4.64 2.85 -0.27
N TYR A 59 5.00 2.25 -1.41
CA TYR A 59 5.75 2.90 -2.47
C TYR A 59 4.95 2.90 -3.76
N VAL A 60 4.75 4.08 -4.35
CA VAL A 60 4.19 4.22 -5.69
C VAL A 60 5.36 4.30 -6.68
N ILE A 61 5.43 3.36 -7.62
CA ILE A 61 6.49 3.27 -8.65
C ILE A 61 5.87 2.98 -10.01
N ASP A 62 6.48 3.48 -11.09
CA ASP A 62 5.89 3.48 -12.44
C ASP A 62 5.39 2.11 -12.94
N LYS A 63 6.07 1.02 -12.54
CA LYS A 63 5.74 -0.35 -12.92
C LYS A 63 6.35 -1.34 -11.94
N PHE A 64 5.90 -2.58 -12.02
CA PHE A 64 6.52 -3.68 -11.30
C PHE A 64 8.01 -3.80 -11.64
N ASP A 65 8.86 -3.55 -10.65
CA ASP A 65 10.31 -3.65 -10.75
C ASP A 65 10.83 -4.49 -9.59
N ILE A 66 11.15 -5.76 -9.89
CA ILE A 66 11.63 -6.71 -8.90
C ILE A 66 12.97 -6.30 -8.28
N HIS A 67 13.84 -5.59 -9.02
CA HIS A 67 15.12 -5.13 -8.50
C HIS A 67 14.90 -4.04 -7.46
N ARG A 68 14.05 -3.06 -7.77
CA ARG A 68 13.71 -1.99 -6.82
C ARG A 68 12.98 -2.52 -5.58
N ILE A 69 12.05 -3.45 -5.75
CA ILE A 69 11.37 -4.13 -4.63
C ILE A 69 12.40 -4.86 -3.75
N PHE A 70 13.32 -5.59 -4.37
CA PHE A 70 14.38 -6.31 -3.66
C PHE A 70 15.30 -5.35 -2.88
N ASP A 71 15.75 -4.26 -3.51
CA ASP A 71 16.64 -3.29 -2.87
C ASP A 71 15.99 -2.60 -1.68
N ILE A 72 14.75 -2.14 -1.83
CA ILE A 72 13.98 -1.53 -0.72
C ILE A 72 13.78 -2.55 0.40
N THR A 73 13.37 -3.77 0.05
CA THR A 73 13.16 -4.84 1.04
C THR A 73 14.45 -5.15 1.80
N ARG A 74 15.58 -5.26 1.10
CA ARG A 74 16.90 -5.50 1.69
C ARG A 74 17.30 -4.39 2.65
N ASN A 75 17.12 -3.13 2.25
CA ASN A 75 17.45 -1.98 3.10
C ASN A 75 16.63 -1.96 4.39
N THR A 76 15.35 -2.36 4.35
CA THR A 76 14.51 -2.49 5.56
C THR A 76 15.09 -3.49 6.57
N PHE A 77 15.82 -4.51 6.10
CA PHE A 77 16.44 -5.49 6.98
C PHE A 77 17.80 -5.06 7.58
N GLU A 78 18.43 -3.99 7.08
CA GLU A 78 19.76 -3.55 7.55
C GLU A 78 19.79 -3.10 9.01
N ASN A 79 18.66 -2.61 9.54
CA ASN A 79 18.56 -2.13 10.92
C ASN A 79 18.52 -3.27 11.98
N ASN A 80 18.64 -4.55 11.59
CA ASN A 80 18.63 -5.76 12.45
C ASN A 80 17.42 -5.94 13.39
N GLN A 81 16.47 -5.00 13.43
CA GLN A 81 15.25 -5.08 14.25
C GLN A 81 14.11 -5.80 13.52
N VAL A 82 14.21 -5.97 12.20
CA VAL A 82 13.18 -6.59 11.36
C VAL A 82 13.49 -8.07 11.17
N THR A 83 12.64 -8.95 11.70
CA THR A 83 12.81 -10.42 11.58
C THR A 83 12.13 -10.99 10.34
N PHE A 84 11.06 -10.34 9.87
CA PHE A 84 10.39 -10.66 8.63
C PHE A 84 9.76 -9.40 8.00
N ALA A 85 9.53 -9.46 6.69
CA ALA A 85 8.79 -8.46 5.94
C ALA A 85 7.68 -9.16 5.13
N LEU A 86 6.45 -8.67 5.23
CA LEU A 86 5.40 -8.97 4.27
C LEU A 86 5.54 -7.95 3.14
N ILE A 87 5.90 -8.41 1.96
CA ILE A 87 6.10 -7.56 0.79
C ILE A 87 5.05 -7.86 -0.27
N GLY A 88 4.62 -6.86 -1.04
CA GLY A 88 3.70 -7.13 -2.14
C GLY A 88 3.52 -6.01 -3.14
N TRP A 89 3.27 -6.40 -4.38
CA TRP A 89 2.70 -5.57 -5.43
C TRP A 89 1.18 -5.71 -5.38
N ILE A 90 0.46 -4.60 -5.23
CA ILE A 90 -1.00 -4.55 -5.10
C ILE A 90 -1.59 -3.47 -6.00
N GLU A 91 -1.90 -3.84 -7.23
CA GLU A 91 -2.43 -2.94 -8.24
C GLU A 91 -3.94 -3.12 -8.40
N ASN A 92 -4.67 -2.00 -8.39
CA ASN A 92 -6.11 -1.97 -8.58
C ASN A 92 -6.52 -0.62 -9.19
N TYR A 93 -6.70 -0.60 -10.49
CA TYR A 93 -7.18 0.56 -11.22
C TYR A 93 -7.78 0.16 -12.57
N GLU A 94 -8.93 0.73 -12.93
CA GLU A 94 -9.71 0.37 -14.13
C GLU A 94 -9.93 -1.15 -14.24
N ASP A 95 -9.48 -1.77 -15.34
CA ASP A 95 -9.61 -3.21 -15.60
C ASP A 95 -8.45 -4.05 -15.01
N VAL A 96 -7.51 -3.42 -14.28
CA VAL A 96 -6.35 -4.09 -13.71
C VAL A 96 -6.60 -4.44 -12.25
N PHE A 97 -6.52 -5.73 -11.94
CA PHE A 97 -6.43 -6.23 -10.56
C PHE A 97 -5.27 -7.24 -10.47
N GLU A 98 -4.19 -6.85 -9.81
CA GLU A 98 -2.98 -7.67 -9.69
C GLU A 98 -2.45 -7.68 -8.26
N VAL A 99 -2.25 -8.88 -7.72
CA VAL A 99 -1.64 -9.07 -6.41
C VAL A 99 -0.49 -10.07 -6.51
N LYS A 100 0.71 -9.62 -6.14
CA LYS A 100 1.87 -10.51 -5.90
C LYS A 100 2.35 -10.26 -4.49
N MET A 101 2.35 -11.28 -3.64
CA MET A 101 2.70 -11.13 -2.24
C MET A 101 3.66 -12.22 -1.79
N ALA A 102 4.63 -11.85 -0.95
CA ALA A 102 5.59 -12.78 -0.39
C ALA A 102 5.92 -12.41 1.05
N LYS A 103 6.19 -13.43 1.88
CA LYS A 103 6.82 -13.26 3.18
C LYS A 103 8.31 -13.50 3.02
N VAL A 104 9.13 -12.52 3.38
CA VAL A 104 10.58 -12.61 3.37
C VAL A 104 11.08 -12.64 4.81
N CYS A 105 12.02 -13.53 5.11
CA CYS A 105 12.67 -13.64 6.40
C CYS A 105 14.19 -13.65 6.20
N ILE A 106 14.93 -13.08 7.13
CA ILE A 106 16.38 -13.33 7.21
C ILE A 106 16.56 -14.74 7.78
N LYS A 107 17.34 -15.59 7.10
CA LYS A 107 17.89 -16.79 7.74
C LYS A 107 18.97 -16.32 8.72
N GLN A 108 18.67 -16.42 10.01
CA GLN A 108 19.68 -16.33 11.06
C GLN A 108 20.61 -17.55 11.01
#